data_AF-A0A0F2C9L4-F1
#
_entry.id   AF-A0A0F2C9L4-F1
#
_cell.length_a   1.000
_cell.length_b   1.000
_cell.length_c   1.000
_cell.angle_alpha   90.00
_cell.angle_beta   90.00
_cell.angle_gamma   90.00
#
_symmetry.space_group_name_H-M   'P 1'
#
loop_
_entity.id
_entity.type
_entity.pdbx_description
1 polymer ?
#
loop_
_entity_poly.entity_id
_entity_poly.type
_entity_poly.pdbx_seq_one_letter_code
_entity_poly.pdbx_strand_id
1 'polypeptide(L)'
;MQSQASKVFAWVASRIGEEQTTYGVVVVNSSEQAIYDVEVRVTDAYESERRPIQLTILPPGAYYLGESTEAYAWEFASRLRSFEDEIRPVTKSRKRRIVGMAFRDSSNLTWVRDVEGLLARA
;
A
#
# COMPACT_ATOMS: atom_id res chain seq x y z
N MET A 1 -8.12 -20.21 -8.41
CA MET A 1 -7.18 -20.33 -7.26
C MET A 1 -6.88 -18.93 -6.75
N GLN A 2 -7.07 -18.67 -5.45
CA GLN A 2 -6.76 -17.37 -4.79
C GLN A 2 -5.24 -17.16 -4.54
N SER A 3 -4.38 -17.98 -5.16
CA SER A 3 -2.96 -18.08 -4.82
C SER A 3 -2.20 -16.77 -5.08
N GLN A 4 -2.50 -16.04 -6.16
CA GLN A 4 -1.91 -14.73 -6.41
C GLN A 4 -2.40 -13.69 -5.39
N ALA A 5 -3.72 -13.57 -5.22
CA ALA A 5 -4.32 -12.56 -4.38
C ALA A 5 -3.87 -12.65 -2.90
N SER A 6 -3.62 -13.87 -2.42
CA SER A 6 -3.08 -14.10 -1.08
C SER A 6 -1.65 -13.58 -0.87
N LYS A 7 -0.92 -13.24 -1.94
CA LYS A 7 0.46 -12.73 -1.94
C LYS A 7 0.54 -11.20 -2.04
N VAL A 8 -0.61 -10.53 -1.96
CA VAL A 8 -0.72 -9.07 -2.08
C VAL A 8 -1.11 -8.47 -0.73
N PHE A 9 -0.31 -7.51 -0.27
CA PHE A 9 -0.43 -6.89 1.05
C PHE A 9 -0.08 -5.40 1.00
N ALA A 10 -0.60 -4.64 1.96
CA ALA A 10 -0.17 -3.28 2.21
C ALA A 10 -0.08 -3.02 3.72
N TRP A 11 0.81 -2.12 4.12
CA TRP A 11 0.90 -1.64 5.50
C TRP A 11 1.41 -0.20 5.55
N VAL A 12 1.10 0.50 6.63
CA VAL A 12 1.63 1.85 6.88
C VAL A 12 3.09 1.75 7.31
N ALA A 13 3.94 2.60 6.76
CA ALA A 13 5.35 2.72 7.12
C ALA A 13 5.74 4.17 7.39
N SER A 14 6.80 4.35 8.16
CA SER A 14 7.50 5.62 8.33
C SER A 14 8.82 5.57 7.59
N ARG A 15 9.16 6.64 6.88
CA ARG A 15 10.50 6.89 6.33
C ARG A 15 11.26 7.79 7.30
N ILE A 16 12.36 7.27 7.83
CA ILE A 16 13.20 7.95 8.80
C ILE A 16 14.35 8.59 8.03
N GLY A 17 14.20 9.87 7.68
CA GLY A 17 15.29 10.70 7.17
C GLY A 17 16.01 11.45 8.30
N GLU A 18 17.14 12.08 7.96
CA GLU A 18 17.97 12.84 8.91
C GLU A 18 17.24 14.03 9.55
N GLU A 19 16.47 14.78 8.75
CA GLU A 19 15.78 15.99 9.21
C GLU A 19 14.37 15.73 9.74
N GLN A 20 13.64 14.80 9.11
CA GLN A 20 12.25 14.53 9.46
C GLN A 20 11.83 13.08 9.19
N THR A 21 10.94 12.58 10.05
CA THR A 21 10.22 11.33 9.80
C THR A 21 8.95 11.62 9.02
N THR A 22 8.83 11.04 7.83
CA THR A 22 7.60 11.09 7.03
C THR A 22 6.86 9.76 7.09
N TYR A 23 5.61 9.75 6.65
CA TYR A 23 4.75 8.56 6.64
C TYR A 23 4.35 8.21 5.22
N GLY A 24 4.00 6.95 5.03
CA GLY A 24 3.58 6.43 3.74
C GLY A 24 3.00 5.04 3.87
N VAL A 25 2.80 4.40 2.72
CA VAL A 25 2.31 3.02 2.63
C VAL A 25 3.32 2.21 1.85
N VAL A 26 3.60 1.00 2.34
CA VAL A 26 4.26 -0.03 1.56
C VAL A 26 3.20 -0.92 0.96
N VAL A 27 3.23 -1.11 -0.36
CA VAL A 27 2.40 -2.08 -1.10
C VAL A 27 3.30 -3.17 -1.65
N VAL A 28 2.95 -4.42 -1.39
CA VAL A 28 3.72 -5.58 -1.79
C VAL A 28 2.89 -6.48 -2.67
N ASN A 29 3.47 -6.81 -3.82
CA ASN A 29 3.05 -7.92 -4.66
C ASN A 29 4.18 -8.96 -4.65
N SER A 30 4.05 -10.01 -3.82
CA SER A 30 5.02 -11.10 -3.77
C SER A 30 4.67 -12.27 -4.70
N SER A 31 3.74 -12.06 -5.62
CA SER A 31 3.45 -13.00 -6.71
C SER A 31 4.43 -12.83 -7.87
N GLU A 32 4.36 -13.73 -8.84
CA GLU A 32 5.24 -13.71 -10.03
C GLU A 32 4.67 -12.85 -11.17
N GLN A 33 3.48 -12.27 -10.99
CA GLN A 33 2.76 -11.54 -12.03
C GLN A 33 2.30 -10.19 -11.52
N ALA A 34 2.16 -9.21 -12.42
CA ALA A 34 1.61 -7.91 -12.08
C ALA A 34 0.15 -8.04 -11.62
N ILE A 35 -0.27 -7.10 -10.79
CA ILE A 35 -1.67 -6.82 -10.48
C ILE A 35 -2.04 -5.44 -11.03
N TYR A 36 -3.33 -5.20 -11.20
CA TYR A 36 -3.86 -4.03 -11.89
C TYR A 36 -4.92 -3.34 -11.03
N ASP A 37 -5.23 -2.09 -11.39
CA ASP A 37 -6.34 -1.32 -10.80
C ASP A 37 -6.30 -1.37 -9.27
N VAL A 38 -5.10 -1.15 -8.72
CA VAL A 38 -4.85 -1.26 -7.29
C VAL A 38 -5.33 0.00 -6.60
N GLU A 39 -6.23 -0.17 -5.65
CA GLU A 39 -6.66 0.87 -4.72
C GLU A 39 -6.23 0.48 -3.31
N VAL A 40 -5.57 1.39 -2.60
CA VAL A 40 -5.28 1.22 -1.17
C VAL A 40 -5.86 2.40 -0.40
N ARG A 41 -6.72 2.08 0.57
CA ARG A 41 -7.36 3.04 1.45
C ARG A 41 -6.67 3.03 2.81
N VAL A 42 -6.38 4.21 3.35
CA VAL A 42 -5.55 4.37 4.55
C VAL A 42 -5.98 5.59 5.37
N THR A 43 -5.86 5.48 6.69
CA THR A 43 -6.14 6.59 7.63
C THR A 43 -4.86 7.30 8.08
N ASP A 44 -5.01 8.57 8.47
CA ASP A 44 -3.94 9.40 9.02
C ASP A 44 -3.82 9.30 10.56
N ALA A 45 -3.05 10.21 11.17
CA ALA A 45 -2.86 10.27 12.61
C ALA A 45 -4.12 10.70 13.40
N TYR A 46 -5.15 11.19 12.72
CA TYR A 46 -6.43 11.64 13.28
C TYR A 46 -7.58 10.69 12.92
N GLU A 47 -7.27 9.49 12.43
CA GLU A 47 -8.24 8.48 12.00
C GLU A 47 -9.12 8.94 10.82
N SER A 48 -8.71 10.02 10.15
CA SER A 48 -9.37 10.49 8.93
C SER A 48 -8.83 9.74 7.73
N GLU A 49 -9.72 9.34 6.83
CA GLU A 49 -9.34 8.65 5.61
C GLU A 49 -8.63 9.62 4.65
N ARG A 50 -7.45 9.23 4.18
CA ARG A 50 -6.71 9.99 3.17
C ARG A 50 -7.28 9.72 1.78
N ARG A 51 -6.87 10.52 0.79
CA ARG A 51 -7.09 10.17 -0.62
C ARG A 51 -6.53 8.77 -0.88
N PRO A 52 -7.29 7.86 -1.52
CA PRO A 52 -6.79 6.52 -1.81
C PRO A 52 -5.55 6.55 -2.70
N ILE A 53 -4.64 5.60 -2.47
CA ILE A 53 -3.57 5.31 -3.43
C ILE A 53 -4.19 4.59 -4.61
N GLN A 54 -3.94 5.07 -5.82
CA GLN A 54 -4.43 4.46 -7.06
C GLN A 54 -3.25 4.14 -7.98
N LEU A 55 -3.10 2.86 -8.33
CA LEU A 55 -2.07 2.38 -9.26
C LEU A 55 -2.72 1.56 -10.38
N THR A 56 -2.50 1.96 -11.63
CA THR A 56 -2.99 1.19 -12.79
C THR A 56 -2.34 -0.20 -12.86
N ILE A 57 -1.07 -0.31 -12.46
CA ILE A 57 -0.31 -1.55 -12.47
C ILE A 57 0.69 -1.57 -11.31
N LEU A 58 0.83 -2.72 -10.66
CA LEU A 58 1.87 -2.98 -9.66
C LEU A 58 2.64 -4.27 -10.02
N PRO A 59 3.88 -4.14 -10.54
CA PRO A 59 4.75 -5.28 -10.79
C PRO A 59 5.11 -6.05 -9.51
N PRO A 60 5.65 -7.27 -9.62
CA PRO A 60 6.24 -7.98 -8.49
C PRO A 60 7.29 -7.13 -7.74
N GLY A 61 7.16 -7.06 -6.43
CA GLY A 61 8.06 -6.33 -5.54
C GLY A 61 7.35 -5.64 -4.38
N ALA A 62 8.14 -4.90 -3.61
CA ALA A 62 7.68 -4.03 -2.54
C ALA A 62 7.95 -2.57 -2.93
N TYR A 63 6.93 -1.73 -2.83
CA TYR A 63 6.96 -0.34 -3.24
C TYR A 63 6.50 0.54 -2.08
N TYR A 64 7.23 1.61 -1.80
CA TYR A 64 6.85 2.64 -0.85
C TYR A 64 6.25 3.83 -1.59
N LEU A 65 5.16 4.35 -1.03
CA LEU A 65 4.50 5.59 -1.46
C LEU A 65 4.43 6.52 -0.26
N GLY A 66 5.23 7.59 -0.28
CA GLY A 66 5.21 8.61 0.75
C GLY A 66 3.96 9.47 0.67
N GLU A 67 3.47 9.95 1.82
CA GLU A 67 2.46 11.00 1.86
C GLU A 67 3.02 12.27 1.22
N SER A 68 2.23 12.90 0.34
CA SER A 68 2.57 14.17 -0.32
C SER A 68 1.46 15.19 -0.12
N THR A 69 1.80 16.48 -0.20
CA THR A 69 0.84 17.59 -0.22
C THR A 69 0.40 17.97 -1.64
N GLU A 70 0.94 17.30 -2.66
CA GLU A 70 0.59 17.54 -4.06
C GLU A 70 -0.80 17.00 -4.43
N ALA A 71 -1.24 17.26 -5.66
CA ALA A 71 -2.61 16.98 -6.13
C ALA A 71 -3.06 15.51 -5.92
N TYR A 72 -2.15 14.55 -5.98
CA TYR A 72 -2.45 13.13 -5.79
C TYR A 72 -2.25 12.63 -4.35
N ALA A 73 -1.80 13.49 -3.44
CA ALA A 73 -1.53 13.22 -2.03
C ALA A 73 -0.50 12.10 -1.73
N TRP A 74 0.12 11.53 -2.75
CA TRP A 74 1.11 10.45 -2.67
C TRP A 74 2.27 10.69 -3.62
N GLU A 75 3.48 10.36 -3.17
CA GLU A 75 4.66 10.29 -4.03
C GLU A 75 4.56 9.11 -5.01
N PHE A 76 5.40 9.13 -6.05
CA PHE A 76 5.50 8.01 -6.98
C PHE A 76 5.94 6.72 -6.28
N ALA A 77 5.30 5.62 -6.67
CA ALA A 77 5.67 4.29 -6.20
C ALA A 77 7.13 3.98 -6.54
N SER A 78 7.96 3.94 -5.50
CA SER A 78 9.38 3.65 -5.62
C SER A 78 9.70 2.34 -4.93
N ARG A 79 10.60 1.54 -5.50
CA ARG A 79 10.95 0.25 -4.89
C ARG A 79 11.49 0.49 -3.48
N LEU A 80 11.09 -0.36 -2.54
CA LEU A 80 11.50 -0.23 -1.13
C LEU A 80 13.03 -0.21 -0.96
N ARG A 81 13.75 -0.95 -1.82
CA ARG A 81 15.22 -1.02 -1.88
C ARG A 81 15.90 0.17 -2.56
N SER A 82 15.15 1.14 -3.07
CA SER A 82 15.69 2.34 -3.72
C SER A 82 15.87 3.51 -2.77
N PHE A 83 15.48 3.35 -1.50
CA PHE A 83 15.65 4.36 -0.46
C PHE A 83 16.95 4.10 0.30
N GLU A 84 17.73 5.15 0.52
CA GLU A 84 18.86 5.14 1.46
C GLU A 84 18.36 5.29 2.91
N ASP A 85 17.28 6.05 3.09
CA ASP A 85 16.59 6.20 4.37
C ASP A 85 15.96 4.90 4.85
N GLU A 86 15.84 4.77 6.17
CA GLU A 86 15.22 3.59 6.77
C GLU A 86 13.70 3.68 6.68
N ILE A 87 13.08 2.69 6.00
CA ILE A 87 11.64 2.51 5.96
C ILE A 87 11.22 1.48 7.01
N ARG A 88 10.51 1.92 8.05
CA ARG A 88 10.03 1.06 9.15
C ARG A 88 8.51 0.88 9.13
N PRO A 89 7.98 -0.33 9.33
CA PRO A 89 6.55 -0.53 9.53
C PRO A 89 6.04 0.21 10.77
N VAL A 90 4.86 0.83 10.66
CA VAL A 90 4.16 1.41 11.81
C VAL A 90 3.42 0.28 12.53
N THR A 91 3.96 -0.18 13.66
CA THR A 91 3.43 -1.36 14.38
C THR A 91 2.64 -1.04 15.66
N LYS A 92 2.73 0.20 16.16
CA LYS A 92 2.09 0.61 17.44
C LYS A 92 0.85 1.48 17.28
N SER A 93 0.67 2.13 16.12
CA SER A 93 -0.45 3.05 15.92
C SER A 93 -1.72 2.30 15.56
N ARG A 94 -2.82 2.58 16.27
CA ARG A 94 -4.17 2.19 15.85
C ARG A 94 -4.80 3.18 14.88
N LYS A 95 -4.27 4.40 14.84
CA LYS A 95 -4.86 5.51 14.09
C LYS A 95 -4.51 5.46 12.62
N ARG A 96 -3.24 5.16 12.33
CA ARG A 96 -2.72 5.00 10.97
C ARG A 96 -2.80 3.54 10.57
N ARG A 97 -3.80 3.18 9.76
CA ARG A 97 -4.02 1.79 9.33
C ARG A 97 -4.54 1.73 7.90
N ILE A 98 -4.30 0.58 7.26
CA ILE A 98 -4.99 0.23 6.01
C ILE A 98 -6.43 -0.10 6.38
N VAL A 99 -7.39 0.51 5.69
CA VAL A 99 -8.83 0.26 5.89
C VAL A 99 -9.44 -0.59 4.78
N GLY A 100 -8.73 -0.72 3.65
CA GLY A 100 -9.08 -1.62 2.60
C GLY A 100 -8.06 -1.62 1.47
N MET A 101 -8.06 -2.68 0.68
CA MET A 101 -7.28 -2.80 -0.54
C MET A 101 -8.10 -3.52 -1.59
N ALA A 102 -8.20 -2.96 -2.80
CA ALA A 102 -8.80 -3.61 -3.94
C ALA A 102 -7.76 -3.74 -5.07
N PHE A 103 -7.83 -4.81 -5.84
CA PHE A 103 -6.99 -4.97 -7.02
C PHE A 103 -7.56 -6.03 -7.95
N ARG A 104 -7.14 -5.99 -9.21
CA ARG A 104 -7.40 -7.02 -10.21
C ARG A 104 -6.16 -7.88 -10.42
N ASP A 105 -6.34 -9.19 -10.35
CA ASP A 105 -5.27 -10.16 -10.54
C ASP A 105 -4.97 -10.40 -12.04
N SER A 106 -3.96 -11.21 -12.34
CA SER A 106 -3.56 -11.49 -13.73
C SER A 106 -4.57 -12.32 -14.51
N SER A 107 -5.48 -13.00 -13.80
CA SER A 107 -6.59 -13.77 -14.36
C SER A 107 -7.85 -12.92 -14.51
N ASN A 108 -7.72 -11.60 -14.36
CA ASN A 108 -8.79 -10.62 -14.49
C ASN A 108 -9.90 -10.75 -13.42
N LEU A 109 -9.58 -11.35 -12.26
CA LEU A 109 -10.47 -11.42 -11.11
C LEU A 109 -10.21 -10.24 -10.18
N THR A 110 -11.28 -9.64 -9.66
CA THR A 110 -11.20 -8.56 -8.68
C THR A 110 -11.22 -9.12 -7.27
N TRP A 111 -10.31 -8.62 -6.45
CA TRP A 111 -10.14 -9.00 -5.06
C TRP A 111 -10.24 -7.77 -4.18
N VAL A 112 -10.87 -7.94 -3.02
CA VAL A 112 -10.94 -6.93 -1.98
C VAL A 112 -10.46 -7.54 -0.69
N ARG A 113 -9.57 -6.81 0.00
CA ARG A 113 -9.18 -7.04 1.37
C ARG A 113 -9.80 -5.95 2.23
N ASP A 114 -10.61 -6.33 3.21
CA ASP A 114 -11.29 -5.39 4.09
C ASP A 114 -10.42 -4.96 5.29
N VAL A 115 -11.02 -4.18 6.19
CA VAL A 115 -10.39 -3.66 7.41
C VAL A 115 -9.99 -4.76 8.41
N GLU A 116 -10.64 -5.93 8.34
CA GLU A 116 -10.32 -7.11 9.16
C GLU A 116 -9.20 -7.95 8.52
N GLY A 117 -8.79 -7.59 7.30
CA GLY A 117 -7.77 -8.29 6.54
C GLY A 117 -8.31 -9.50 5.78
N LEU A 118 -9.63 -9.71 5.78
CA LEU A 118 -10.29 -10.81 5.07
C LEU A 118 -10.22 -10.55 3.57
N LEU A 119 -9.73 -11.54 2.83
CA LEU A 119 -9.59 -11.47 1.39
C LEU A 119 -10.77 -12.18 0.73
N ALA A 120 -11.58 -11.42 0.00
CA ALA A 120 -12.75 -11.91 -0.72
C ALA A 120 -12.66 -11.54 -2.20
N ARG A 121 -13.36 -12.31 -3.03
CA ARG A 121 -13.59 -11.94 -4.43
C ARG A 121 -14.74 -10.93 -4.47
N ALA A 122 -14.58 -9.88 -5.28
CA ALA A 122 -15.64 -8.91 -5.56
C ALA A 122 -16.51 -9.33 -6.74
#